data_AF-A0A538PNC5-F1
#
_entry.id   AF-A0A538PNC5-F1
#
_cell.length_a   1.000
_cell.length_b   1.000
_cell.length_c   1.000
_cell.angle_alpha   90.00
_cell.angle_beta   90.00
_cell.angle_gamma   90.00
#
_symmetry.space_group_name_H-M   'P 1'
#
loop_
_entity.id
_entity.type
_entity.pdbx_description
1 polymer ?
#
loop_
_entity_poly.entity_id
_entity_poly.type
_entity_poly.pdbx_seq_one_letter_code
_entity_poly.pdbx_strand_id
1 'polypeptide(L)'
;MFLWEPVFQPALAGPILYVPGAGGSVWQVLTVLDHPVTLQRINPFDTIDPNTYVSSGITVDRFGFAYWNVLQLDPTTFENRGFLVKAAPWGQTWKVDYETLIPGAPAELDSCFYNFFFATPRPARPWPPSADALPPQFICGRQRPGVNITPAIGRDGTIFTASTADFAFNYAYIVALKPDLSLKWATSMRGLVNDGCGVHRPGFPEGDIRCSTTFSAVGVDPTPTCRPR
;
A
#
# COMPACT_ATOMS: atom_id res chain seq x y z
N MET A 1 -12.16 1.20 19.78
CA MET A 1 -11.31 0.04 19.45
C MET A 1 -11.29 -0.08 17.93
N PHE A 2 -10.19 0.32 17.28
CA PHE A 2 -10.01 0.04 15.85
C PHE A 2 -9.71 -1.46 15.72
N LEU A 3 -10.50 -2.19 14.94
CA LEU A 3 -10.24 -3.59 14.64
C LEU A 3 -9.34 -3.63 13.41
N TRP A 4 -8.06 -3.93 13.59
CA TRP A 4 -7.16 -4.25 12.48
C TRP A 4 -7.33 -5.72 12.10
N GLU A 5 -7.68 -5.98 10.85
CA GLU A 5 -7.71 -7.32 10.28
C GLU A 5 -6.47 -7.51 9.39
N PRO A 6 -5.52 -8.40 9.76
CA PRO A 6 -4.35 -8.65 8.94
C PRO A 6 -4.74 -9.39 7.66
N VAL A 7 -3.93 -9.21 6.61
CA VAL A 7 -4.15 -9.91 5.35
C VAL A 7 -3.70 -11.35 5.51
N PHE A 8 -4.64 -12.29 5.35
CA PHE A 8 -4.37 -13.72 5.44
C PHE A 8 -4.55 -14.38 4.07
N GLN A 9 -3.54 -14.25 3.21
CA GLN A 9 -3.53 -14.89 1.90
C GLN A 9 -2.23 -15.72 1.71
N PRO A 10 -2.30 -17.06 1.86
CA PRO A 10 -1.15 -17.94 1.72
C PRO A 10 -0.73 -18.12 0.26
N ALA A 11 0.46 -18.67 0.05
CA ALA A 11 0.98 -19.02 -1.27
C ALA A 11 1.54 -20.44 -1.30
N LEU A 12 1.29 -21.16 -2.39
CA LEU A 12 1.82 -22.51 -2.61
C LEU A 12 2.97 -22.46 -3.61
N ALA A 13 4.11 -23.05 -3.27
CA ALA A 13 5.24 -23.24 -4.18
C ALA A 13 5.72 -24.69 -4.11
N GLY A 14 5.34 -25.48 -5.12
CA GLY A 14 5.54 -26.93 -5.09
C GLY A 14 4.86 -27.56 -3.87
N PRO A 15 5.57 -28.30 -3.01
CA PRO A 15 5.01 -28.93 -1.82
C PRO A 15 4.98 -28.03 -0.57
N ILE A 16 5.45 -26.78 -0.68
CA ILE A 16 5.60 -25.85 0.45
C ILE A 16 4.50 -24.80 0.39
N LEU A 17 3.69 -24.74 1.45
CA LEU A 17 2.72 -23.70 1.70
C LEU A 17 3.34 -22.62 2.61
N TYR A 18 3.33 -21.38 2.13
CA TYR A 18 3.70 -20.18 2.87
C TYR A 18 2.46 -19.56 3.50
N VAL A 19 2.42 -19.50 4.83
CA VAL A 19 1.25 -19.05 5.59
C VAL A 19 1.59 -17.81 6.40
N PRO A 20 0.84 -16.70 6.28
CA PRO A 20 1.03 -15.54 7.15
C PRO A 20 1.00 -15.91 8.63
N GLY A 21 1.94 -15.38 9.41
CA GLY A 21 2.07 -15.59 10.85
C GLY A 21 2.13 -14.28 11.63
N ALA A 22 2.06 -14.37 12.96
CA ALA A 22 2.16 -13.20 13.84
C ALA A 22 3.52 -12.46 13.68
N GLY A 23 3.59 -11.18 14.02
CA GLY A 23 4.82 -10.40 13.95
C GLY A 23 5.36 -10.18 12.54
N GLY A 24 4.49 -10.16 11.52
CA GLY A 24 4.91 -10.00 10.11
C GLY A 24 5.71 -11.18 9.55
N SER A 25 5.72 -12.31 10.27
CA SER A 25 6.43 -13.52 9.87
C SER A 25 5.60 -14.39 8.92
N VAL A 26 6.25 -15.38 8.31
CA VAL A 26 5.61 -16.37 7.44
C VAL A 26 6.05 -17.77 7.87
N TRP A 27 5.11 -18.70 7.94
CA TRP A 27 5.38 -20.11 8.18
C TRP A 27 5.54 -20.86 6.87
N GLN A 28 6.51 -21.77 6.81
CA GLN A 28 6.57 -22.80 5.78
C GLN A 28 5.98 -24.11 6.32
N VAL A 29 5.03 -24.65 5.59
CA VAL A 29 4.34 -25.90 5.92
C VAL A 29 4.46 -26.84 4.73
N LEU A 30 4.93 -28.06 4.97
CA LEU A 30 4.98 -29.13 3.99
C LEU A 30 3.60 -29.78 3.85
N THR A 31 3.11 -29.90 2.61
CA THR A 31 1.73 -30.35 2.33
C THR A 31 1.61 -31.69 1.60
N VAL A 32 2.70 -32.46 1.49
CA VAL A 32 2.70 -33.76 0.76
C VAL A 32 2.27 -34.95 1.61
N LEU A 33 2.00 -34.72 2.89
CA LEU A 33 1.55 -35.75 3.83
C LEU A 33 0.06 -35.54 4.13
N ASP A 34 -0.61 -36.58 4.62
CA ASP A 34 -2.02 -36.49 5.08
C ASP A 34 -2.21 -35.57 6.31
N HIS A 35 -1.12 -34.96 6.79
CA HIS A 35 -1.11 -33.96 7.84
C HIS A 35 -0.06 -32.88 7.54
N PRO A 36 -0.31 -31.61 7.89
CA PRO A 36 0.66 -30.54 7.68
C PRO A 36 1.88 -30.71 8.60
N VAL A 37 3.08 -30.54 8.06
CA VAL A 37 4.32 -30.50 8.85
C VAL A 37 4.92 -29.10 8.76
N THR A 38 4.98 -28.40 9.88
CA THR A 38 5.65 -27.09 9.96
C THR A 38 7.15 -27.29 9.81
N LEU A 39 7.73 -26.67 8.78
CA LEU A 39 9.17 -26.74 8.51
C LEU A 39 9.92 -25.66 9.29
N GLN A 40 9.47 -24.41 9.18
CA GLN A 40 10.10 -23.27 9.84
C GLN A 40 9.18 -22.05 9.90
N ARG A 41 9.52 -21.12 10.80
CA ARG A 41 9.01 -19.74 10.81
C ARG A 41 10.08 -18.80 10.27
N ILE A 42 9.75 -18.07 9.23
CA ILE A 42 10.59 -17.03 8.66
C ILE A 42 10.19 -15.70 9.31
N ASN A 43 11.01 -15.23 10.24
CA ASN A 43 10.83 -13.93 10.89
C ASN A 43 11.85 -12.92 10.34
N PRO A 44 11.43 -11.83 9.67
CA PRO A 44 12.34 -10.81 9.16
C PRO A 44 12.77 -9.78 10.22
N PHE A 45 12.39 -9.95 11.49
CA PHE A 45 12.73 -9.09 12.63
C PHE A 45 13.40 -9.90 13.75
N ASP A 46 13.98 -9.19 14.72
CA ASP A 46 14.69 -9.82 15.84
C ASP A 46 13.74 -10.55 16.79
N THR A 47 12.53 -10.01 16.99
CA THR A 47 11.50 -10.54 17.89
C THR A 47 10.15 -10.61 17.19
N ILE A 48 9.19 -11.29 17.82
CA ILE A 48 7.79 -11.31 17.37
C ILE A 48 7.03 -10.22 18.12
N ASP A 49 6.69 -9.16 17.38
CA ASP A 49 5.92 -8.03 17.88
C ASP A 49 4.41 -8.25 17.62
N PRO A 50 3.53 -8.20 18.63
CA PRO A 50 2.08 -8.35 18.45
C PRO A 50 1.44 -7.27 17.58
N ASN A 51 2.11 -6.12 17.38
CA ASN A 51 1.62 -5.03 16.54
C ASN A 51 2.27 -5.01 15.14
N THR A 52 2.97 -6.08 14.75
CA THR A 52 3.53 -6.22 13.41
C THR A 52 2.79 -7.30 12.63
N TYR A 53 2.35 -6.98 11.41
CA TYR A 53 1.42 -7.80 10.62
C TYR A 53 1.88 -7.98 9.18
N VAL A 54 1.61 -9.16 8.63
CA VAL A 54 1.62 -9.35 7.17
C VAL A 54 0.44 -8.55 6.59
N SER A 55 0.74 -7.65 5.65
CA SER A 55 -0.22 -6.68 5.11
C SER A 55 -0.56 -6.92 3.63
N SER A 56 -0.11 -8.03 3.06
CA SER A 56 -0.40 -8.45 1.69
C SER A 56 -0.53 -9.95 1.56
N GLY A 57 -0.93 -10.43 0.38
CA GLY A 57 -0.63 -11.81 0.00
C GLY A 57 0.87 -12.04 -0.16
N ILE A 58 1.23 -13.32 -0.24
CA ILE A 58 2.60 -13.77 -0.44
C ILE A 58 2.77 -14.12 -1.92
N THR A 59 3.88 -13.68 -2.53
CA THR A 59 4.27 -14.09 -3.87
C THR A 59 5.56 -14.88 -3.80
N VAL A 60 5.65 -15.99 -4.51
CA VAL A 60 6.86 -16.81 -4.57
C VAL A 60 7.39 -16.83 -6.00
N ASP A 61 8.67 -16.53 -6.19
CA ASP A 61 9.29 -16.55 -7.51
C ASP A 61 9.68 -17.96 -7.98
N ARG A 62 10.20 -18.06 -9.22
CA ARG A 62 10.63 -19.35 -9.80
C ARG A 62 11.80 -20.03 -9.07
N PHE A 63 12.54 -19.28 -8.25
CA PHE A 63 13.66 -19.77 -7.46
C PHE A 63 13.24 -20.10 -6.02
N GLY A 64 11.97 -19.90 -5.68
CA GLY A 64 11.40 -20.15 -4.36
C GLY A 64 11.55 -18.98 -3.38
N PHE A 65 12.01 -17.80 -3.80
CA PHE A 65 12.03 -16.64 -2.93
C PHE A 65 10.61 -16.13 -2.69
N ALA A 66 10.22 -15.97 -1.43
CA ALA A 66 8.93 -15.43 -1.03
C ALA A 66 9.02 -13.92 -0.79
N TYR A 67 7.97 -13.21 -1.16
CA TYR A 67 7.85 -11.75 -1.06
C TYR A 67 6.52 -11.37 -0.44
N TRP A 68 6.54 -10.48 0.55
CA TRP A 68 5.32 -9.96 1.20
C TRP A 68 5.57 -8.59 1.80
N ASN A 69 4.49 -7.84 2.01
CA ASN A 69 4.52 -6.58 2.73
C ASN A 69 4.24 -6.80 4.22
N VAL A 70 4.90 -6.00 5.04
CA VAL A 70 4.71 -5.95 6.49
C VAL A 70 4.35 -4.53 6.90
N LEU A 71 3.38 -4.41 7.80
CA LEU A 71 3.05 -3.18 8.51
C LEU A 71 3.25 -3.37 10.01
N GLN A 72 4.01 -2.47 10.62
CA GLN A 72 4.06 -2.29 12.07
C GLN A 72 3.09 -1.17 12.40
N LEU A 73 2.16 -1.41 13.32
CA LEU A 73 1.19 -0.44 13.77
C LEU A 73 1.55 0.00 15.19
N ASP A 74 1.50 1.30 15.47
CA ASP A 74 1.44 1.77 16.85
C ASP A 74 -0.02 1.87 17.30
N PRO A 75 -0.47 1.12 18.32
CA PRO A 75 -1.86 1.15 18.79
C PRO A 75 -2.25 2.47 19.47
N THR A 76 -1.28 3.32 19.80
CA THR A 76 -1.45 4.60 20.50
C THR A 76 -1.34 5.81 19.59
N THR A 77 -0.41 5.80 18.64
CA THR A 77 -0.13 6.94 17.76
C THR A 77 -0.57 6.72 16.31
N PHE A 78 -0.98 5.50 15.95
CA PHE A 78 -1.20 5.09 14.55
C PHE A 78 0.03 5.30 13.65
N GLU A 79 1.22 5.45 14.25
CA GLU A 79 2.47 5.47 13.48
C GLU A 79 2.67 4.13 12.80
N ASN A 80 2.83 4.15 11.48
CA ASN A 80 2.96 2.96 10.68
C ASN A 80 4.35 2.90 10.04
N ARG A 81 5.10 1.83 10.30
CA ARG A 81 6.30 1.49 9.51
C ARG A 81 5.99 0.36 8.56
N GLY A 82 6.54 0.46 7.36
CA GLY A 82 6.21 -0.41 6.25
C GLY A 82 7.45 -1.04 5.64
N PHE A 83 7.42 -2.35 5.43
CA PHE A 83 8.53 -3.06 4.79
C PHE A 83 8.05 -3.94 3.64
N LEU A 84 8.83 -3.99 2.57
CA LEU A 84 8.78 -5.09 1.61
C LEU A 84 9.84 -6.10 2.04
N VAL A 85 9.40 -7.33 2.31
CA VAL A 85 10.26 -8.42 2.75
C VAL A 85 10.47 -9.40 1.59
N LYS A 86 11.70 -9.89 1.49
CA LYS A 86 12.11 -11.02 0.65
C LYS A 86 12.69 -12.10 1.55
N ALA A 87 12.33 -13.35 1.35
CA ALA A 87 12.96 -14.47 2.03
C ALA A 87 13.34 -15.60 1.08
N ALA A 88 14.48 -16.21 1.33
CA ALA A 88 14.90 -17.42 0.65
C ALA A 88 14.14 -18.64 1.16
N PRO A 89 14.06 -19.74 0.37
CA PRO A 89 13.48 -21.00 0.81
C PRO A 89 14.09 -21.55 2.11
N TRP A 90 15.37 -21.25 2.37
CA TRP A 90 16.12 -21.66 3.57
C TRP A 90 16.01 -20.68 4.74
N GLY A 91 15.12 -19.69 4.67
CA GLY A 91 14.77 -18.82 5.80
C GLY A 91 15.58 -17.52 5.92
N GLN A 92 16.61 -17.31 5.10
CA GLN A 92 17.35 -16.04 5.08
C GLN A 92 16.45 -14.90 4.57
N THR A 93 16.42 -13.77 5.29
CA THR A 93 15.55 -12.63 4.98
C THR A 93 16.31 -11.37 4.59
N TRP A 94 15.70 -10.58 3.69
CA TRP A 94 16.06 -9.21 3.37
C TRP A 94 14.81 -8.35 3.42
N LYS A 95 14.96 -7.06 3.71
CA LYS A 95 13.84 -6.11 3.69
C LYS A 95 14.29 -4.72 3.28
N VAL A 96 13.36 -3.96 2.73
CA VAL A 96 13.54 -2.53 2.43
C VAL A 96 12.40 -1.74 3.07
N ASP A 97 12.74 -0.57 3.61
CA ASP A 97 11.80 0.34 4.25
C ASP A 97 11.12 1.23 3.21
N TYR A 98 9.79 1.26 3.19
CA TYR A 98 9.03 2.09 2.27
C TYR A 98 9.27 3.59 2.49
N GLU A 99 9.60 4.01 3.71
CA GLU A 99 9.86 5.40 4.04
C GLU A 99 11.02 6.00 3.22
N THR A 100 12.07 5.19 3.01
CA THR A 100 13.30 5.63 2.32
C THR A 100 13.41 5.07 0.90
N LEU A 101 12.50 4.18 0.52
CA LEU A 101 12.52 3.48 -0.77
C LEU A 101 12.41 4.43 -1.97
N ILE A 102 11.70 5.55 -1.83
CA ILE A 102 11.38 6.48 -2.92
C ILE A 102 11.95 7.88 -2.59
N PRO A 103 13.15 8.25 -3.10
CA PRO A 103 13.82 9.51 -2.73
C PRO A 103 13.07 10.81 -3.03
N GLY A 104 12.00 10.78 -3.84
CA GLY A 104 11.16 11.94 -4.17
C GLY A 104 9.73 11.84 -3.67
N ALA A 105 9.39 10.82 -2.87
CA ALA A 105 8.10 10.76 -2.22
C ALA A 105 8.06 11.73 -1.03
N PRO A 106 6.88 12.28 -0.68
CA PRO A 106 6.76 13.14 0.49
C PRO A 106 7.24 12.44 1.76
N ALA A 107 8.00 13.18 2.56
CA ALA A 107 8.38 12.78 3.90
C ALA A 107 7.18 12.88 4.86
N GLU A 108 7.32 12.31 6.05
CA GLU A 108 6.25 12.23 7.04
C GLU A 108 5.59 13.58 7.37
N LEU A 109 6.42 14.61 7.57
CA LEU A 109 6.01 15.93 8.01
C LEU A 109 5.78 16.91 6.86
N ASP A 110 5.90 16.45 5.61
CA ASP A 110 5.62 17.29 4.45
C ASP A 110 4.13 17.65 4.39
N SER A 111 3.82 18.78 3.76
CA SER A 111 2.45 19.26 3.59
C SER A 111 1.81 18.62 2.35
N CYS A 112 0.86 17.70 2.57
CA CYS A 112 0.10 17.04 1.53
C CYS A 112 -1.31 17.60 1.42
N PHE A 113 -1.85 17.65 0.20
CA PHE A 113 -3.25 17.97 -0.04
C PHE A 113 -4.15 16.80 0.33
N TYR A 114 -5.15 17.09 1.16
CA TYR A 114 -6.19 16.16 1.57
C TYR A 114 -7.44 16.37 0.72
N ASN A 115 -8.58 16.45 1.37
CA ASN A 115 -9.90 16.43 0.79
C ASN A 115 -10.70 17.60 1.36
N PHE A 116 -11.55 18.24 0.55
CA PHE A 116 -12.49 19.27 1.00
C PHE A 116 -13.41 18.81 2.13
N PHE A 117 -13.61 17.49 2.30
CA PHE A 117 -14.32 16.92 3.45
C PHE A 117 -13.68 17.29 4.80
N PHE A 118 -12.36 17.46 4.85
CA PHE A 118 -11.59 17.82 6.04
C PHE A 118 -11.38 19.34 6.17
N ALA A 119 -11.91 20.16 5.25
CA ALA A 119 -11.80 21.61 5.35
C ALA A 119 -12.65 22.13 6.52
N THR A 120 -12.17 23.17 7.20
CA THR A 120 -12.89 23.84 8.29
C THR A 120 -12.88 25.36 8.06
N PRO A 121 -14.05 25.99 7.78
CA PRO A 121 -15.36 25.36 7.60
C PRO A 121 -15.40 24.50 6.34
N ARG A 122 -16.21 23.43 6.36
CA ARG A 122 -16.40 22.56 5.20
C ARG A 122 -17.17 23.32 4.11
N PRO A 123 -16.66 23.45 2.88
CA PRO A 123 -17.38 24.11 1.80
C PRO A 123 -18.61 23.31 1.39
N ALA A 124 -19.67 24.00 0.95
CA ALA A 124 -20.85 23.35 0.40
C ALA A 124 -20.48 22.52 -0.84
N ARG A 125 -21.15 21.38 -1.03
CA ARG A 125 -21.09 20.62 -2.28
C ARG A 125 -21.81 21.42 -3.39
N PRO A 126 -21.47 21.18 -4.67
CA PRO A 126 -20.52 20.21 -5.19
C PRO A 126 -19.06 20.65 -5.05
N TRP A 127 -18.11 19.69 -5.02
CA TRP A 127 -16.68 19.99 -4.99
C TRP A 127 -16.02 19.74 -6.36
N PRO A 128 -14.94 20.45 -6.70
CA PRO A 128 -14.42 21.63 -5.99
C PRO A 128 -15.42 22.81 -6.09
N PRO A 129 -15.48 23.69 -5.08
CA PRO A 129 -16.46 24.79 -5.02
C PRO A 129 -16.17 25.94 -6.00
N SER A 130 -14.94 26.07 -6.49
CA SER A 130 -14.53 26.96 -7.57
C SER A 130 -13.36 26.36 -8.35
N ALA A 131 -13.02 26.92 -9.51
CA ALA A 131 -11.94 26.42 -10.37
C ALA A 131 -10.55 26.44 -9.70
N ASP A 132 -10.32 27.40 -8.79
CA ASP A 132 -9.04 27.60 -8.11
C ASP A 132 -9.07 27.16 -6.63
N ALA A 133 -10.15 26.50 -6.20
CA ALA A 133 -10.24 26.03 -4.82
C ALA A 133 -9.19 24.95 -4.56
N LEU A 134 -8.44 25.10 -3.47
CA LEU A 134 -7.49 24.08 -3.01
C LEU A 134 -8.05 23.40 -1.76
N PRO A 135 -7.96 22.06 -1.65
CA PRO A 135 -8.29 21.36 -0.42
C PRO A 135 -7.30 21.74 0.69
N PRO A 136 -7.66 21.50 1.95
CA PRO A 136 -6.75 21.72 3.06
C PRO A 136 -5.50 20.85 2.93
N GLN A 137 -4.41 21.31 3.52
CA GLN A 137 -3.18 20.54 3.64
C GLN A 137 -2.93 20.12 5.09
N PHE A 138 -2.40 18.92 5.26
CA PHE A 138 -1.91 18.39 6.54
C PHE A 138 -0.67 17.54 6.29
N ILE A 139 -0.05 17.05 7.36
CA ILE A 139 1.12 16.16 7.29
C ILE A 139 0.83 14.93 6.41
N CYS A 140 1.74 14.56 5.52
CA CYS A 140 1.55 13.43 4.61
C CYS A 140 1.44 12.08 5.33
N GLY A 141 2.19 11.94 6.44
CA GLY A 141 2.49 10.64 7.02
C GLY A 141 3.57 9.90 6.24
N ARG A 142 4.16 8.88 6.87
CA ARG A 142 5.27 8.09 6.28
C ARG A 142 4.80 7.33 5.05
N GLN A 143 5.70 7.11 4.09
CA GLN A 143 5.44 6.16 3.02
C GLN A 143 5.42 4.73 3.59
N ARG A 144 4.42 3.96 3.18
CA ARG A 144 4.22 2.58 3.61
C ARG A 144 3.65 1.73 2.48
N PRO A 145 3.59 0.39 2.59
CA PRO A 145 2.84 -0.41 1.64
C PRO A 145 1.34 -0.11 1.79
N GLY A 146 0.62 -0.21 0.67
CA GLY A 146 -0.83 -0.33 0.73
C GLY A 146 -1.23 -1.65 1.38
N VAL A 147 -2.32 -1.64 2.14
CA VAL A 147 -2.91 -2.87 2.69
C VAL A 147 -3.52 -3.67 1.53
N ASN A 148 -3.37 -5.00 1.55
CA ASN A 148 -3.81 -5.91 0.49
C ASN A 148 -3.06 -5.76 -0.84
N ILE A 149 -1.90 -5.10 -0.87
CA ILE A 149 -1.08 -4.98 -2.08
C ILE A 149 -0.07 -6.12 -2.13
N THR A 150 -0.43 -7.19 -2.82
CA THR A 150 0.46 -8.35 -3.05
C THR A 150 1.57 -7.98 -4.04
N PRO A 151 2.86 -8.15 -3.70
CA PRO A 151 3.96 -7.89 -4.64
C PRO A 151 3.85 -8.77 -5.89
N ALA A 152 4.13 -8.23 -7.07
CA ALA A 152 4.17 -8.99 -8.32
C ALA A 152 5.62 -9.14 -8.82
N ILE A 153 5.95 -10.28 -9.42
CA ILE A 153 7.32 -10.57 -9.87
C ILE A 153 7.33 -10.74 -11.39
N GLY A 154 8.09 -9.88 -12.07
CA GLY A 154 8.34 -9.97 -13.50
C GLY A 154 9.25 -11.14 -13.86
N ARG A 155 9.20 -11.56 -15.13
CA ARG A 155 10.07 -12.65 -15.64
C ARG A 155 11.56 -12.33 -15.48
N ASP A 156 11.94 -11.06 -15.54
CA ASP A 156 13.30 -10.56 -15.34
C ASP A 156 13.70 -10.47 -13.86
N GLY A 157 12.80 -10.83 -12.93
CA GLY A 157 12.99 -10.69 -11.49
C GLY A 157 12.69 -9.29 -10.95
N THR A 158 12.18 -8.37 -11.77
CA THR A 158 11.71 -7.07 -11.28
C THR A 158 10.53 -7.29 -10.34
N ILE A 159 10.60 -6.67 -9.16
CA ILE A 159 9.54 -6.74 -8.16
C ILE A 159 8.68 -5.49 -8.31
N PHE A 160 7.38 -5.65 -8.39
CA PHE A 160 6.41 -4.56 -8.49
C PHE A 160 5.54 -4.54 -7.23
N THR A 161 5.33 -3.34 -6.70
CA THR A 161 4.45 -3.09 -5.54
C THR A 161 3.89 -1.68 -5.64
N ALA A 162 3.05 -1.30 -4.67
CA ALA A 162 2.59 0.07 -4.51
C ALA A 162 2.89 0.61 -3.12
N SER A 163 3.21 1.90 -3.06
CA SER A 163 3.39 2.66 -1.83
C SER A 163 2.33 3.75 -1.72
N THR A 164 2.01 4.15 -0.49
CA THR A 164 1.08 5.25 -0.19
C THR A 164 1.55 5.98 1.07
N ALA A 165 1.32 7.29 1.13
CA ALA A 165 1.50 8.07 2.35
C ALA A 165 0.41 7.71 3.37
N ASP A 166 0.77 7.59 4.64
CA ASP A 166 -0.13 7.05 5.66
C ASP A 166 -1.41 7.87 5.89
N PHE A 167 -1.33 9.19 5.78
CA PHE A 167 -2.48 10.05 6.00
C PHE A 167 -3.00 10.72 4.71
N ALA A 168 -2.15 10.79 3.68
CA ALA A 168 -2.50 11.34 2.37
C ALA A 168 -2.50 10.24 1.29
N PHE A 169 -3.52 9.38 1.30
CA PHE A 169 -3.56 8.16 0.47
C PHE A 169 -3.44 8.38 -1.04
N ASN A 170 -3.81 9.57 -1.52
CA ASN A 170 -3.65 10.01 -2.90
C ASN A 170 -2.17 10.18 -3.30
N TYR A 171 -1.24 10.31 -2.35
CA TYR A 171 0.20 10.32 -2.60
C TYR A 171 0.73 8.90 -2.68
N ALA A 172 0.27 8.19 -3.72
CA ALA A 172 0.61 6.82 -3.97
C ALA A 172 1.49 6.65 -5.22
N TYR A 173 2.28 5.58 -5.21
CA TYR A 173 3.29 5.28 -6.23
C TYR A 173 3.20 3.82 -6.67
N ILE A 174 3.38 3.58 -7.97
CA ILE A 174 3.79 2.27 -8.47
C ILE A 174 5.31 2.21 -8.35
N VAL A 175 5.82 1.13 -7.76
CA VAL A 175 7.23 0.97 -7.46
C VAL A 175 7.76 -0.29 -8.14
N ALA A 176 8.89 -0.16 -8.82
CA ALA A 176 9.65 -1.28 -9.36
C ALA A 176 11.00 -1.38 -8.64
N LEU A 177 11.34 -2.58 -8.17
CA LEU A 177 12.60 -2.88 -7.51
C LEU A 177 13.36 -3.97 -8.27
N LYS A 178 14.68 -3.95 -8.12
CA LYS A 178 15.56 -5.04 -8.55
C LYS A 178 15.47 -6.22 -7.56
N PRO A 179 15.95 -7.41 -7.94
CA PRO A 179 15.94 -8.58 -7.04
C PRO A 179 16.66 -8.40 -5.70
N ASP A 180 17.57 -7.42 -5.60
CA ASP A 180 18.29 -7.04 -4.38
C ASP A 180 17.52 -6.02 -3.50
N LEU A 181 16.25 -5.74 -3.85
CA LEU A 181 15.37 -4.75 -3.22
C LEU A 181 15.83 -3.29 -3.39
N SER A 182 16.80 -3.00 -4.26
CA SER A 182 17.11 -1.62 -4.63
C SER A 182 16.08 -1.07 -5.62
N LEU A 183 15.78 0.23 -5.51
CA LEU A 183 14.83 0.91 -6.40
C LEU A 183 15.32 0.83 -7.86
N LYS A 184 14.43 0.39 -8.76
CA LYS A 184 14.62 0.47 -10.23
C LYS A 184 14.01 1.76 -10.77
N TRP A 185 12.76 2.03 -10.39
CA TRP A 185 12.04 3.29 -10.64
C TRP A 185 10.77 3.34 -9.77
N ALA A 186 10.21 4.54 -9.60
CA ALA A 186 8.88 4.74 -9.03
C ALA A 186 8.13 5.81 -9.82
N THR A 187 6.82 5.65 -9.95
CA THR A 187 5.95 6.59 -10.68
C THR A 187 4.77 6.97 -9.79
N SER A 188 4.56 8.27 -9.57
CA SER A 188 3.38 8.74 -8.84
C SER A 188 2.12 8.45 -9.64
N MET A 189 1.08 7.94 -8.98
CA MET A 189 -0.21 7.66 -9.61
C MET A 189 -1.10 8.90 -9.71
N ARG A 190 -0.71 10.00 -9.06
CA ARG A 190 -1.47 11.26 -9.06
C ARG A 190 -1.64 11.78 -10.48
N GLY A 191 -2.89 12.04 -10.87
CA GLY A 191 -3.23 12.56 -12.18
C GLY A 191 -3.02 11.58 -13.34
N LEU A 192 -2.69 10.32 -13.07
CA LEU A 192 -2.52 9.28 -14.10
C LEU A 192 -3.72 8.32 -14.20
N VAL A 193 -4.52 8.20 -13.14
CA VAL A 193 -5.68 7.30 -13.09
C VAL A 193 -6.96 8.14 -13.10
N ASN A 194 -7.94 7.70 -13.89
CA ASN A 194 -9.29 8.26 -13.86
C ASN A 194 -10.04 7.66 -12.66
N ASP A 195 -10.06 8.34 -11.53
CA ASP A 195 -10.61 7.87 -10.26
C ASP A 195 -11.74 8.75 -9.69
N GLY A 196 -12.22 9.73 -10.47
CA GLY A 196 -13.22 10.69 -9.99
C GLY A 196 -14.40 10.98 -10.90
N CYS A 197 -14.72 12.27 -11.08
CA CYS A 197 -15.96 12.69 -11.72
C CYS A 197 -16.10 12.13 -13.14
N GLY A 198 -17.29 11.64 -13.49
CA GLY A 198 -17.58 11.12 -14.83
C GLY A 198 -16.96 9.74 -15.14
N VAL A 199 -16.29 9.10 -14.18
CA VAL A 199 -15.82 7.71 -14.30
C VAL A 199 -16.83 6.81 -13.58
N HIS A 200 -17.56 6.01 -14.36
CA HIS A 200 -18.79 5.31 -13.96
C HIS A 200 -18.76 4.58 -12.60
N ARG A 201 -19.76 4.86 -11.74
CA ARG A 201 -20.39 3.82 -10.91
C ARG A 201 -21.74 3.45 -11.57
N PRO A 202 -22.02 2.16 -11.86
CA PRO A 202 -23.38 1.73 -12.19
C PRO A 202 -24.32 2.13 -11.04
N GLY A 203 -25.29 3.01 -11.31
CA GLY A 203 -26.24 3.53 -10.31
C GLY A 203 -26.15 5.03 -10.00
N PHE A 204 -25.14 5.74 -10.51
CA PHE A 204 -25.05 7.21 -10.46
C PHE A 204 -24.98 7.79 -11.88
N PRO A 205 -26.11 7.86 -12.61
CA PRO A 205 -26.17 8.60 -13.88
C PRO A 205 -25.88 10.08 -13.64
N GLU A 206 -25.55 10.83 -14.69
CA GLU A 206 -25.27 12.28 -14.66
C GLU A 206 -26.10 13.04 -13.61
N GLY A 207 -25.42 13.67 -12.64
CA GLY A 207 -26.07 14.34 -11.51
C GLY A 207 -25.55 13.96 -10.11
N ASP A 208 -24.38 13.31 -9.96
CA ASP A 208 -23.77 13.12 -8.64
C ASP A 208 -23.47 14.50 -8.02
N ILE A 209 -24.31 14.93 -7.07
CA ILE A 209 -24.22 16.22 -6.35
C ILE A 209 -22.86 16.41 -5.63
N ARG A 210 -22.02 15.37 -5.58
CA ARG A 210 -20.69 15.41 -5.00
C ARG A 210 -19.64 16.03 -5.93
N CYS A 211 -19.88 16.00 -7.24
CA CYS A 211 -18.98 16.45 -8.29
C CYS A 211 -19.45 17.77 -8.91
N SER A 212 -18.57 18.77 -8.98
CA SER A 212 -18.88 20.00 -9.71
C SER A 212 -18.70 19.71 -11.19
N THR A 213 -19.80 19.68 -11.95
CA THR A 213 -19.78 19.54 -13.41
C THR A 213 -19.14 20.74 -14.10
N THR A 214 -19.05 21.87 -13.41
CA THR A 214 -18.42 23.11 -13.91
C THR A 214 -16.92 23.16 -13.64
N PHE A 215 -16.48 22.69 -12.46
CA PHE A 215 -15.11 22.91 -11.97
C PHE A 215 -14.25 21.65 -11.89
N SER A 216 -14.82 20.45 -12.08
CA SER A 216 -14.05 19.20 -12.09
C SER A 216 -13.74 18.75 -13.52
N ALA A 217 -12.51 18.35 -13.79
CA ALA A 217 -12.20 17.62 -15.01
C ALA A 217 -12.72 16.18 -14.92
N VAL A 218 -13.18 15.63 -16.04
CA VAL A 218 -13.53 14.20 -16.15
C VAL A 218 -12.31 13.36 -15.75
N GLY A 219 -12.54 12.32 -14.96
CA GLY A 219 -11.47 11.46 -14.46
C GLY A 219 -10.90 11.86 -13.11
N VAL A 220 -11.12 13.09 -12.64
CA VAL A 220 -10.41 13.60 -11.47
C VAL A 220 -11.31 13.58 -10.23
N ASP A 221 -10.81 13.02 -9.12
CA ASP A 221 -11.55 13.04 -7.86
C ASP A 221 -11.85 14.51 -7.47
N PRO A 222 -13.13 14.92 -7.37
CA PRO A 222 -13.50 16.30 -7.05
C PRO A 222 -13.08 16.71 -5.64
N THR A 223 -12.84 15.72 -4.78
CA THR A 223 -12.72 15.91 -3.36
C THR A 223 -11.31 16.31 -2.92
N PRO A 224 -10.21 15.83 -3.54
CA PRO A 224 -8.85 16.28 -3.27
C PRO A 224 -8.27 17.25 -4.31
N THR A 225 -9.05 17.82 -5.23
CA THR A 225 -8.49 18.41 -6.46
C THR A 225 -7.50 19.56 -6.21
N CYS A 226 -6.23 19.20 -6.15
CA CYS A 226 -5.18 19.88 -6.89
C CYS A 226 -4.91 19.03 -8.13
N ARG A 227 -4.77 19.67 -9.30
CA ARG A 227 -3.82 19.18 -10.31
C ARG A 227 -2.44 19.72 -9.92
N PRO A 228 -1.60 19.02 -9.13
CA PRO A 228 -0.19 19.31 -9.20
C PRO A 228 0.32 18.69 -10.50
N ARG A 229 0.83 19.53 -11.41
CA ARG A 229 1.84 19.06 -12.38
C ARG A 229 3.09 18.64 -11.62
#